data_AF-X1JGD0-F1
#
_entry.id   AF-X1JGD0-F1
#
_cell.length_a   1.000
_cell.length_b   1.000
_cell.length_c   1.000
_cell.angle_alpha   90.00
_cell.angle_beta   90.00
_cell.angle_gamma   90.00
#
_symmetry.space_group_name_H-M   'P 1'
#
loop_
_entity.id
_entity.type
_entity.pdbx_description
1 polymer ?
#
loop_
_entity_poly.entity_id
_entity_poly.type
_entity_poly.pdbx_seq_one_letter_code
_entity_poly.pdbx_strand_id
1 'polypeptide(L)'
;YELAFEVEKAVRLQDAHLQQVKERIDKARATKLAEVPDLGRYTAVGLFRTSSIYDPQLLRQMYYRVVDSFGNTVCYAVAEGPAAQMDLSKLRGRQVGLIGTIQPHQQTGDALVKFTEIVELSR
;
A
#
# COMPACT_ATOMS: atom_id res chain seq x y z
N TYR A 1 41.12 43.70 14.10
CA TYR A 1 39.83 44.09 13.51
C TYR A 1 39.59 43.43 12.14
N GLU A 2 40.60 43.20 11.31
CA GLU A 2 40.44 42.52 10.01
C GLU A 2 40.01 41.03 10.13
N LEU A 3 40.58 40.29 11.08
CA LEU A 3 40.21 38.88 11.29
C LEU A 3 38.72 38.66 11.62
N ALA A 4 38.11 39.58 12.36
CA ALA A 4 36.70 39.46 12.74
C ALA A 4 35.79 39.60 11.52
N PHE A 5 36.18 40.43 10.55
CA PHE A 5 35.41 40.66 9.32
C PHE A 5 35.51 39.48 8.35
N GLU A 6 36.69 38.84 8.25
CA GLU A 6 36.86 37.63 7.45
C GLU A 6 36.09 36.43 8.02
N VAL A 7 36.11 36.26 9.35
CA VAL A 7 35.35 35.21 10.03
C VAL A 7 33.85 35.41 9.82
N GLU A 8 33.35 36.65 9.95
CA GLU A 8 31.93 36.95 9.74
C GLU A 8 31.48 36.64 8.29
N LYS A 9 32.34 36.94 7.31
CA LYS A 9 32.07 36.65 5.90
C LYS A 9 32.08 35.15 5.60
N ALA A 10 33.00 34.41 6.22
CA ALA A 10 33.10 32.95 6.10
C ALA A 10 31.88 32.24 6.72
N VAL A 11 31.42 32.69 7.89
CA VAL A 11 30.22 32.16 8.57
C VAL A 11 28.97 32.39 7.70
N ARG A 12 28.78 33.59 7.15
CA ARG A 12 27.64 33.89 6.27
C ARG A 12 27.61 33.02 5.01
N LEU A 13 28.78 32.74 4.42
CA LEU A 13 28.89 31.85 3.26
C LEU A 13 28.56 30.40 3.61
N GLN A 14 29.00 29.91 4.78
CA GLN A 14 28.64 28.58 5.26
C GLN A 14 27.15 28.46 5.55
N ASP A 15 26.54 29.45 6.19
CA ASP A 15 25.10 29.45 6.48
C ASP A 15 24.26 29.43 5.21
N ALA A 16 24.65 30.23 4.20
CA ALA A 16 23.98 30.23 2.89
C ALA A 16 24.10 28.87 2.18
N HIS A 17 25.27 28.22 2.25
CA HIS A 17 25.47 26.90 1.68
C HIS A 17 24.69 25.82 2.44
N LEU A 18 24.68 25.87 3.78
CA LEU A 18 23.87 24.98 4.63
C LEU A 18 22.39 25.09 4.32
N GLN A 19 21.89 26.31 4.11
CA GLN A 19 20.49 26.55 3.77
C GLN A 19 20.14 25.92 2.41
N GLN A 20 20.97 26.11 1.38
CA GLN A 20 20.76 25.49 0.08
C GLN A 20 20.80 23.96 0.14
N VAL A 21 21.72 23.38 0.93
CA VAL A 21 21.80 21.93 1.10
C VAL A 21 20.57 21.39 1.82
N LYS A 22 20.09 22.07 2.89
CA LYS A 22 18.86 21.69 3.58
C LYS A 22 17.66 21.69 2.65
N GLU A 23 17.47 22.75 1.86
CA GLU A 23 16.36 22.81 0.90
C GLU A 23 16.42 21.69 -0.15
N ARG A 24 17.62 21.30 -0.60
CA ARG A 24 17.79 20.15 -1.51
C ARG A 24 17.45 18.82 -0.83
N ILE A 25 17.83 18.65 0.44
CA ILE A 25 17.50 17.46 1.23
C ILE A 25 15.98 17.38 1.44
N ASP A 26 15.34 18.48 1.81
CA ASP A 26 13.89 18.53 2.04
C ASP A 26 13.11 18.26 0.76
N LYS A 27 13.53 18.83 -0.38
CA LYS A 27 12.95 18.52 -1.69
C LYS A 27 13.11 17.03 -2.04
N ALA A 28 14.31 16.48 -1.88
CA ALA A 28 14.56 15.06 -2.15
C ALA A 28 13.77 14.14 -1.20
N ARG A 29 13.57 14.55 0.05
CA ARG A 29 12.78 13.83 1.04
C ARG A 29 11.30 13.85 0.69
N ALA A 30 10.77 15.00 0.29
CA ALA A 30 9.37 15.14 -0.13
C ALA A 30 9.07 14.32 -1.38
N THR A 31 9.97 14.33 -2.39
CA THR A 31 9.83 13.48 -3.59
C THR A 31 9.85 12.00 -3.23
N LYS A 32 10.81 11.56 -2.40
CA LYS A 32 10.88 10.16 -1.97
C LYS A 32 9.67 9.74 -1.13
N LEU A 33 9.12 10.63 -0.31
CA LEU A 33 7.94 10.33 0.51
C LEU A 33 6.68 10.19 -0.34
N ALA A 34 6.55 10.95 -1.43
CA ALA A 34 5.45 10.82 -2.39
C ALA A 34 5.53 9.52 -3.21
N GLU A 35 6.73 8.96 -3.39
CA GLU A 35 6.95 7.69 -4.09
C GLU A 35 6.70 6.45 -3.22
N VAL A 36 6.60 6.61 -1.89
CA VAL A 36 6.26 5.48 -1.00
C VAL A 36 4.77 5.21 -1.12
N PRO A 37 4.34 4.04 -1.64
CA PRO A 37 2.95 3.66 -1.65
C PRO A 37 2.48 3.59 -0.19
N ASP A 38 1.42 4.31 0.14
CA ASP A 38 0.82 4.27 1.46
C ASP A 38 0.09 2.94 1.64
N LEU A 39 0.87 1.92 1.98
CA LEU A 39 0.41 0.55 2.17
C LEU A 39 -0.42 0.41 3.45
N GLY A 40 -0.35 1.38 4.38
CA GLY A 40 -1.08 1.37 5.65
C GLY A 40 -2.59 1.56 5.50
N ARG A 41 -3.06 2.07 4.35
CA ARG A 41 -4.49 2.15 4.03
C ARG A 41 -5.10 0.80 3.64
N TYR A 42 -4.27 -0.16 3.25
CA TYR A 42 -4.72 -1.46 2.76
C TYR A 42 -4.65 -2.49 3.87
N THR A 43 -5.75 -3.21 4.02
CA THR A 43 -5.89 -4.32 4.96
C THR A 43 -5.10 -5.54 4.49
N ALA A 44 -5.00 -5.76 3.18
CA ALA A 44 -4.18 -6.79 2.58
C ALA A 44 -3.72 -6.35 1.17
N VAL A 45 -2.51 -6.76 0.79
CA VAL A 45 -1.94 -6.47 -0.54
C VAL A 45 -1.38 -7.74 -1.14
N GLY A 46 -1.66 -7.97 -2.42
CA GLY A 46 -1.10 -9.09 -3.15
C GLY A 46 -1.82 -9.33 -4.47
N LEU A 47 -1.56 -10.48 -5.07
CA LEU A 47 -2.14 -10.85 -6.36
C LEU A 47 -3.53 -11.44 -6.16
N PHE A 48 -4.53 -10.86 -6.82
CA PHE A 48 -5.92 -11.22 -6.64
C PHE A 48 -6.28 -12.47 -7.44
N ARG A 49 -6.77 -13.52 -6.79
CA ARG A 49 -7.24 -14.75 -7.45
C ARG A 49 -8.60 -15.19 -6.94
N THR A 50 -9.28 -15.98 -7.74
CA THR A 50 -10.47 -16.71 -7.27
C THR A 50 -10.04 -17.87 -6.38
N SER A 51 -10.80 -18.10 -5.31
CA SER A 51 -10.66 -19.32 -4.52
C SER A 51 -11.38 -20.47 -5.24
N SER A 52 -10.79 -21.65 -5.19
CA SER A 52 -11.40 -22.91 -5.67
C SER A 52 -11.95 -23.75 -4.52
N ILE A 53 -11.77 -23.31 -3.28
CA ILE A 53 -12.13 -24.07 -2.06
C ILE A 53 -13.62 -23.90 -1.74
N TYR A 54 -14.21 -22.80 -2.19
CA TYR A 54 -15.59 -22.46 -1.93
C TYR A 54 -16.39 -22.54 -3.21
N ASP A 55 -17.42 -23.39 -3.22
CA ASP A 55 -18.40 -23.43 -4.30
C ASP A 55 -19.30 -22.18 -4.18
N PRO A 56 -19.26 -21.24 -5.15
CA PRO A 56 -20.07 -20.04 -5.10
C PRO A 56 -21.58 -20.33 -5.14
N GLN A 57 -21.99 -21.50 -5.67
CA GLN A 57 -23.40 -21.89 -5.75
C GLN A 57 -23.96 -22.30 -4.38
N LEU A 58 -23.13 -22.90 -3.53
CA LEU A 58 -23.50 -23.31 -2.18
C LEU A 58 -23.52 -22.13 -1.20
N LEU A 59 -22.56 -21.21 -1.32
CA LEU A 59 -22.39 -20.11 -0.36
C LEU A 59 -23.02 -18.79 -0.81
N ARG A 60 -23.59 -18.72 -2.04
CA ARG A 60 -24.13 -17.50 -2.66
C ARG A 60 -23.18 -16.30 -2.64
N GLN A 61 -21.89 -16.56 -2.46
CA GLN A 61 -20.86 -15.54 -2.28
C GLN A 61 -19.56 -16.06 -2.88
N MET A 62 -18.93 -15.23 -3.72
CA MET A 62 -17.67 -15.55 -4.37
C MET A 62 -16.53 -15.28 -3.40
N TYR A 63 -15.76 -16.31 -3.07
CA TYR A 63 -14.55 -16.16 -2.26
C TYR A 63 -13.34 -15.96 -3.16
N TYR A 64 -12.54 -14.98 -2.81
CA TYR A 64 -11.27 -14.67 -3.44
C TYR A 64 -10.13 -15.04 -2.50
N ARG A 65 -8.92 -15.13 -3.05
CA ARG A 65 -7.69 -15.20 -2.29
C ARG A 65 -6.72 -14.15 -2.78
N VAL A 66 -5.98 -13.59 -1.84
CA VAL A 66 -4.83 -12.74 -2.11
C VAL A 66 -3.60 -13.61 -1.90
N VAL A 67 -2.72 -13.65 -2.90
CA VAL A 67 -1.48 -14.43 -2.82
C VAL A 67 -0.25 -13.53 -2.87
N ASP A 68 0.82 -13.95 -2.22
CA ASP A 68 2.11 -13.28 -2.27
C ASP A 68 2.83 -13.57 -3.61
N SER A 69 4.04 -13.04 -3.76
CA SER A 69 4.89 -13.27 -4.94
C SER A 69 5.33 -14.73 -5.12
N PHE A 70 5.29 -15.54 -4.05
CA PHE A 70 5.65 -16.96 -4.06
C PHE A 70 4.42 -17.86 -4.29
N GLY A 71 3.22 -17.28 -4.36
CA GLY A 71 1.96 -17.98 -4.55
C GLY A 71 1.33 -18.49 -3.25
N ASN A 72 1.86 -18.15 -2.08
CA ASN A 72 1.26 -18.50 -0.80
C ASN A 72 0.02 -17.62 -0.56
N THR A 73 -1.02 -18.21 0.01
CA THR A 73 -2.23 -17.47 0.41
C THR A 73 -1.89 -16.56 1.58
N VAL A 74 -2.03 -15.25 1.38
CA VAL A 74 -1.90 -14.24 2.43
C VAL A 74 -3.21 -14.13 3.21
N CYS A 75 -4.33 -14.08 2.48
CA CYS A 75 -5.65 -14.07 3.08
C CYS A 75 -6.71 -14.53 2.09
N TYR A 76 -7.85 -14.97 2.63
CA TYR A 76 -9.09 -15.06 1.89
C TYR A 76 -9.78 -13.71 1.89
N ALA A 77 -10.54 -13.43 0.84
CA ALA A 77 -11.19 -12.15 0.65
C ALA A 77 -12.62 -12.34 0.15
N VAL A 78 -13.52 -11.54 0.67
CA VAL A 78 -14.95 -11.56 0.35
C VAL A 78 -15.41 -10.13 0.15
N ALA A 79 -16.07 -9.89 -0.98
CA ALA A 79 -16.63 -8.58 -1.29
C ALA A 79 -17.86 -8.32 -0.42
N GLU A 80 -17.91 -7.15 0.20
CA GLU A 80 -19.02 -6.67 1.02
C GLU A 80 -19.40 -5.24 0.63
N GLY A 81 -20.67 -4.86 0.81
CA GLY A 81 -21.12 -3.51 0.51
C GLY A 81 -20.93 -3.13 -0.97
N PRO A 82 -20.31 -1.97 -1.28
CA PRO A 82 -20.14 -1.49 -2.65
C PRO A 82 -19.36 -2.45 -3.55
N ALA A 83 -18.32 -3.11 -3.02
CA ALA A 83 -17.51 -4.07 -3.76
C ALA A 83 -18.28 -5.32 -4.19
N ALA A 84 -19.39 -5.66 -3.52
CA ALA A 84 -20.19 -6.84 -3.87
C ALA A 84 -20.92 -6.68 -5.22
N GLN A 85 -21.17 -5.44 -5.65
CA GLN A 85 -21.81 -5.14 -6.95
C GLN A 85 -20.79 -4.79 -8.05
N MET A 86 -19.49 -4.74 -7.72
CA MET A 86 -18.44 -4.43 -8.69
C MET A 86 -18.08 -5.65 -9.55
N ASP A 87 -17.75 -5.41 -10.82
CA ASP A 87 -17.12 -6.43 -11.67
C ASP A 87 -15.64 -6.59 -11.31
N LEU A 88 -15.34 -7.60 -10.50
CA LEU A 88 -13.99 -7.93 -10.04
C LEU A 88 -13.22 -8.79 -11.03
N SER A 89 -13.83 -9.19 -12.15
CA SER A 89 -13.24 -10.11 -13.12
C SER A 89 -11.96 -9.56 -13.75
N LYS A 90 -11.89 -8.22 -13.92
CA LYS A 90 -10.77 -7.49 -14.53
C LYS A 90 -9.55 -7.37 -13.62
N LEU A 91 -9.75 -7.50 -12.32
CA LEU A 91 -8.70 -7.40 -11.30
C LEU A 91 -8.04 -8.76 -11.02
N ARG A 92 -8.60 -9.85 -11.56
CA ARG A 92 -8.01 -11.19 -11.43
C ARG A 92 -6.62 -11.24 -12.06
N GLY A 93 -5.66 -11.76 -11.30
CA GLY A 93 -4.26 -11.84 -11.70
C GLY A 93 -3.49 -10.52 -11.55
N ARG A 94 -4.14 -9.43 -11.13
CA ARG A 94 -3.49 -8.15 -10.87
C ARG A 94 -3.08 -8.02 -9.42
N GLN A 95 -2.09 -7.17 -9.17
CA GLN A 95 -1.72 -6.79 -7.82
C GLN A 95 -2.75 -5.76 -7.31
N VAL A 96 -3.35 -6.04 -6.16
CA VAL A 96 -4.42 -5.23 -5.59
C VAL A 96 -4.16 -4.96 -4.11
N GLY A 97 -4.66 -3.84 -3.64
CA GLY A 97 -4.86 -3.54 -2.22
C GLY A 97 -6.34 -3.66 -1.88
N LEU A 98 -6.64 -4.42 -0.84
CA LEU A 98 -7.99 -4.55 -0.29
C LEU A 98 -8.16 -3.58 0.88
N ILE A 99 -9.29 -2.90 0.94
CA ILE A 99 -9.67 -2.04 2.06
C ILE A 99 -10.92 -2.63 2.71
N GLY A 100 -10.83 -2.90 4.01
CA GLY A 100 -11.94 -3.43 4.78
C GLY A 100 -11.52 -4.03 6.12
N THR A 101 -12.32 -4.95 6.64
CA THR A 101 -12.11 -5.54 7.97
C THR A 101 -11.48 -6.93 7.89
N ILE A 102 -10.55 -7.21 8.80
CA ILE A 102 -9.97 -8.55 8.97
C ILE A 102 -10.79 -9.29 10.03
N GLN A 103 -11.17 -10.52 9.71
CA GLN A 103 -11.80 -11.45 10.63
C GLN A 103 -11.06 -12.79 10.57
N PRO A 104 -10.99 -13.55 11.68
CA PRO A 104 -10.44 -14.89 11.64
C PRO A 104 -11.36 -15.82 10.83
N HIS A 105 -10.78 -16.53 9.85
CA HIS A 105 -11.49 -17.52 9.05
C HIS A 105 -11.53 -18.88 9.77
N GLN A 106 -12.60 -19.15 10.51
CA GLN A 106 -12.72 -20.35 11.36
C GLN A 106 -12.50 -21.68 10.61
N GLN A 107 -12.84 -21.76 9.32
CA GLN A 107 -12.72 -23.02 8.56
C GLN A 107 -11.29 -23.34 8.08
N THR A 108 -10.45 -22.33 7.89
CA THR A 108 -9.08 -22.50 7.34
C THR A 108 -8.01 -22.14 8.35
N GLY A 109 -8.36 -21.45 9.44
CA GLY A 109 -7.41 -20.89 10.39
C GLY A 109 -6.72 -19.60 9.90
N ASP A 110 -6.96 -19.21 8.65
CA ASP A 110 -6.34 -18.04 8.02
C ASP A 110 -7.15 -16.75 8.24
N ALA A 111 -6.63 -15.61 7.78
CA ALA A 111 -7.36 -14.35 7.78
C ALA A 111 -8.41 -14.27 6.65
N LEU A 112 -9.61 -13.80 6.98
CA LEU A 112 -10.66 -13.41 6.04
C LEU A 112 -10.78 -11.89 6.00
N VAL A 113 -10.61 -11.31 4.82
CA VAL A 113 -10.79 -9.87 4.59
C VAL A 113 -12.16 -9.65 3.97
N LYS A 114 -13.06 -8.99 4.70
CA LYS A 114 -14.29 -8.45 4.14
C LYS A 114 -13.99 -7.06 3.61
N PHE A 115 -13.85 -6.96 2.28
CA PHE A 115 -13.43 -5.72 1.64
C PHE A 115 -14.62 -4.98 1.07
N THR A 116 -14.64 -3.67 1.32
CA THR A 116 -15.63 -2.73 0.76
C THR A 116 -15.10 -2.03 -0.49
N GLU A 117 -13.77 -1.99 -0.62
CA GLU A 117 -13.07 -1.38 -1.75
C GLU A 117 -11.84 -2.22 -2.12
N ILE A 118 -11.52 -2.20 -3.41
CA ILE A 118 -10.37 -2.87 -3.99
C ILE A 118 -9.70 -1.91 -4.97
N VAL A 119 -8.40 -1.71 -4.80
CA VAL A 119 -7.60 -0.78 -5.62
C VAL A 119 -6.56 -1.59 -6.36
N GLU A 120 -6.50 -1.43 -7.68
CA GLU A 120 -5.40 -1.97 -8.47
C GLU A 120 -4.12 -1.19 -8.15
N LEU A 121 -3.09 -1.91 -7.71
CA LEU A 121 -1.76 -1.36 -7.55
C LEU A 121 -1.01 -1.61 -8.86
N SER A 122 -0.99 -0.58 -9.71
CA SER A 122 -0.10 -0.58 -10.86
C SER A 122 1.33 -0.59 -10.36
N ARG A 123 2.13 -1.48 -10.94
CA ARG A 123 3.57 -1.58 -10.69
C ARG A 123 4.32 -0.54 -11.52
#